data_AF-A0A9N9NRA4-F1
#
_entry.id   AF-A0A9N9NRA4-F1
#
_cell.length_a   1.000
_cell.length_b   1.000
_cell.length_c   1.000
_cell.angle_alpha   90.00
_cell.angle_beta   90.00
_cell.angle_gamma   90.00
#
_symmetry.space_group_name_H-M   'P 1'
#
loop_
_entity.id
_entity.type
_entity.pdbx_description
1 polymer ?
#
loop_
_entity_poly.entity_id
_entity_poly.type
_entity_poly.pdbx_seq_one_letter_code
_entity_poly.pdbx_strand_id
1 'polypeptide(L)'
;MSSPGHYPGYIAGRTTSFRDVIVLSPPFSDEWNGLDGAWTHRFLKKAEALNPKDFEILKVKVDSERSKNGLQAYWEGVIHKRKK
;
A
#
# COMPACT_ATOMS: atom_id res chain seq x y z
N MET A 1 -32.82 -27.88 -6.95
CA MET A 1 -32.64 -26.71 -7.84
C MET A 1 -31.69 -25.77 -7.11
N SER A 2 -30.41 -25.80 -7.46
CA SER A 2 -29.35 -25.06 -6.77
C SER A 2 -29.11 -23.72 -7.47
N SER A 3 -29.15 -22.63 -6.70
CA SER A 3 -28.88 -21.26 -7.17
C SER A 3 -27.46 -21.11 -7.73
N PRO A 4 -27.27 -20.26 -8.76
CA PRO A 4 -25.96 -19.99 -9.33
C PRO A 4 -25.12 -19.17 -8.34
N GLY A 5 -23.89 -19.64 -8.13
CA GLY A 5 -22.98 -19.20 -7.08
C GLY A 5 -22.66 -17.71 -7.10
N HIS A 6 -22.87 -17.09 -5.94
CA HIS A 6 -22.15 -15.90 -5.53
C HIS A 6 -20.70 -16.33 -5.21
N TYR A 7 -19.74 -15.91 -6.02
CA TYR A 7 -18.30 -16.07 -5.73
C TYR A 7 -17.79 -14.77 -5.09
N PRO A 8 -17.64 -14.69 -3.76
CA PRO A 8 -16.99 -13.56 -3.10
C PRO A 8 -15.47 -13.78 -3.15
N GLY A 9 -14.84 -13.63 -4.31
CA GLY A 9 -13.49 -14.13 -4.45
C GLY A 9 -12.67 -13.67 -5.64
N TYR A 10 -12.71 -12.38 -6.02
CA TYR A 10 -11.78 -11.90 -7.07
C TYR A 10 -11.08 -10.55 -6.82
N ILE A 11 -11.47 -9.78 -5.80
CA ILE A 11 -10.79 -8.49 -5.50
C ILE A 11 -9.99 -8.51 -4.18
N ALA A 12 -10.23 -9.48 -3.30
CA ALA A 12 -9.49 -9.62 -2.03
C ALA A 12 -8.13 -10.34 -2.16
N GLY A 13 -7.86 -10.98 -3.30
CA GLY A 13 -6.65 -11.79 -3.51
C GLY A 13 -5.42 -11.03 -3.98
N ARG A 14 -5.54 -9.79 -4.48
CA ARG A 14 -4.40 -9.05 -5.06
C ARG A 14 -3.68 -8.11 -4.09
N THR A 15 -4.28 -7.76 -2.95
CA THR A 15 -3.69 -6.84 -1.98
C THR A 15 -2.98 -7.54 -0.81
N THR A 16 -3.23 -8.83 -0.59
CA THR A 16 -2.55 -9.62 0.44
C THR A 16 -1.11 -9.99 0.07
N SER A 17 -0.81 -10.21 -1.21
CA SER A 17 0.51 -10.73 -1.65
C SER A 17 1.69 -9.77 -1.46
N PHE A 18 1.45 -8.45 -1.41
CA PHE A 18 2.54 -7.48 -1.20
C PHE A 18 2.80 -7.18 0.28
N ARG A 19 1.87 -7.53 1.17
CA ARG A 19 2.00 -7.18 2.59
C ARG A 19 3.19 -7.88 3.22
N ASP A 20 3.44 -9.14 2.88
CA ASP A 20 4.57 -9.88 3.44
C ASP A 20 5.91 -9.35 2.89
N VAL A 21 5.96 -8.96 1.62
CA VAL A 21 7.11 -8.27 1.02
C VAL A 21 7.38 -6.94 1.75
N ILE A 22 6.33 -6.15 2.02
CA ILE A 22 6.43 -4.88 2.73
C ILE A 22 6.89 -5.10 4.18
N VAL A 23 6.34 -6.09 4.87
CA VAL A 23 6.75 -6.48 6.23
C VAL A 23 8.24 -6.79 6.28
N LEU A 24 8.79 -7.49 5.28
CA LEU A 24 10.20 -7.87 5.24
C LEU A 24 11.13 -6.81 4.63
N SER A 25 10.60 -5.72 4.08
CA SER A 25 11.39 -4.71 3.38
C SER A 25 11.74 -3.50 4.27
N PRO A 26 12.98 -2.97 4.20
CA PRO A 26 13.33 -1.71 4.84
C PRO A 26 12.48 -0.54 4.32
N PRO A 27 12.26 0.54 5.09
CA PRO A 27 12.75 0.73 6.45
C PRO A 27 11.95 -0.09 7.47
N PHE A 28 12.65 -0.55 8.49
CA PHE A 28 12.07 -1.14 9.70
C PHE A 28 11.90 -0.02 10.73
N SER A 29 10.85 0.77 10.56
CA SER A 29 10.43 1.77 11.53
C SER A 29 9.21 1.27 12.29
N ASP A 30 9.16 1.61 13.58
CA ASP A 30 7.99 1.43 14.45
C ASP A 30 7.05 2.65 14.39
N GLU A 31 7.44 3.70 13.67
CA GLU A 31 6.64 4.89 13.44
C GLU A 31 5.94 4.79 12.08
N TRP A 32 4.60 4.81 12.10
CA TRP A 32 3.78 4.62 10.89
C TRP A 32 4.04 5.70 9.83
N ASN A 33 4.26 6.95 10.26
CA ASN A 33 4.52 8.10 9.39
C ASN A 33 5.87 7.97 8.66
N GLY A 34 6.89 7.39 9.31
CA GLY A 34 8.18 7.10 8.71
C GLY A 34 8.09 6.03 7.63
N LEU A 35 7.28 4.98 7.87
CA LEU A 35 6.99 3.96 6.85
C LEU A 35 6.24 4.57 5.66
N ASP A 36 5.19 5.35 5.94
CA ASP A 36 4.36 6.01 4.94
C ASP A 36 5.19 6.93 4.03
N GLY A 37 6.04 7.78 4.62
CA GLY A 37 6.92 8.67 3.88
C GLY A 37 7.93 7.91 3.02
N ALA A 38 8.58 6.88 3.57
CA ALA A 38 9.58 6.11 2.85
C ALA A 38 8.99 5.32 1.67
N TRP A 39 7.83 4.69 1.88
CA TRP A 39 7.14 3.95 0.82
C TRP A 39 6.57 4.85 -0.25
N THR A 40 5.98 5.99 0.14
CA THR A 40 5.52 6.99 -0.81
C THR A 40 6.66 7.50 -1.67
N HIS A 41 7.80 7.84 -1.06
CA HIS A 41 8.98 8.29 -1.79
C HIS A 41 9.47 7.24 -2.80
N ARG A 42 9.59 5.98 -2.37
CA ARG A 42 10.04 4.87 -3.26
C ARG A 42 9.06 4.62 -4.40
N PHE A 43 7.76 4.61 -4.10
CA PHE A 43 6.72 4.42 -5.09
C PHE A 43 6.76 5.52 -6.15
N LEU A 44 6.75 6.79 -5.72
CA LEU A 44 6.78 7.95 -6.61
C LEU A 44 8.05 7.96 -7.47
N LYS A 45 9.23 7.72 -6.87
CA LYS A 45 10.49 7.64 -7.62
C LYS A 45 10.46 6.55 -8.70
N LYS A 46 9.88 5.39 -8.41
CA LYS A 46 9.76 4.30 -9.39
C LYS A 46 8.73 4.63 -10.47
N ALA A 47 7.63 5.26 -10.10
CA ALA A 47 6.59 5.66 -11.04
C ALA A 47 7.06 6.76 -11.99
N GLU A 48 7.80 7.76 -11.49
CA GLU A 48 8.43 8.79 -12.31
C GLU A 48 9.34 8.18 -13.38
N ALA A 49 10.18 7.22 -12.99
CA ALA A 49 11.08 6.53 -13.92
C ALA A 49 10.34 5.68 -14.97
N LEU A 50 9.17 5.15 -14.65
CA LEU A 50 8.39 4.28 -15.56
C LEU A 50 7.46 5.06 -16.47
N ASN A 51 6.83 6.13 -15.96
CA ASN A 51 5.89 6.94 -16.71
C ASN A 51 5.97 8.42 -16.27
N PRO A 52 6.97 9.17 -16.77
CA PRO A 52 7.15 10.58 -16.41
C PRO A 52 5.97 11.46 -16.82
N LYS A 53 5.26 11.11 -17.89
CA LYS A 53 4.18 11.94 -18.46
C LYS A 53 2.98 12.06 -17.53
N ASP A 54 2.63 10.97 -16.85
CA ASP A 54 1.48 10.93 -15.94
C ASP A 54 1.90 11.06 -14.47
N PHE A 55 3.19 11.31 -14.19
CA PHE A 55 3.75 11.33 -12.85
C PHE A 55 3.05 12.35 -11.93
N GLU A 56 2.84 13.57 -12.41
CA GLU A 56 2.19 14.62 -11.62
C GLU A 56 0.74 14.25 -11.24
N ILE A 57 0.00 13.63 -12.16
CA ILE A 57 -1.37 13.16 -11.89
C ILE A 57 -1.35 12.06 -10.84
N LEU A 58 -0.38 11.13 -10.92
CA LEU A 58 -0.23 10.06 -9.94
C LEU A 58 0.17 10.60 -8.56
N LYS A 59 1.08 11.57 -8.51
CA LYS A 59 1.55 12.19 -7.26
C LYS A 59 0.39 12.85 -6.51
N VAL A 60 -0.45 13.61 -7.20
CA VAL A 60 -1.65 14.24 -6.61
C VAL A 60 -2.61 13.19 -6.03
N LYS A 61 -2.80 12.06 -6.72
CA LYS A 61 -3.64 10.95 -6.22
C LYS A 61 -3.07 10.35 -4.94
N VAL A 62 -1.76 10.05 -4.93
CA VAL A 62 -1.08 9.51 -3.75
C VAL A 62 -1.19 10.46 -2.56
N ASP A 63 -0.95 11.75 -2.76
CA ASP A 63 -1.06 12.75 -1.69
C ASP A 63 -2.50 12.86 -1.15
N SER A 64 -3.51 12.77 -2.02
CA SER A 64 -4.92 12.75 -1.61
C SER A 64 -5.28 11.53 -0.77
N GLU A 65 -4.83 10.34 -1.15
CA GLU A 65 -5.05 9.10 -0.39
C GLU A 65 -4.38 9.15 0.99
N ARG A 66 -3.16 9.70 1.06
CA ARG A 66 -2.41 9.88 2.31
C ARG A 66 -3.08 10.86 3.27
N SER A 67 -3.66 11.94 2.76
CA SER A 67 -4.28 13.00 3.57
C SER A 67 -5.51 12.57 4.38
N LYS A 68 -6.10 11.40 4.06
CA LYS A 68 -7.34 10.91 4.67
C LYS A 68 -7.13 9.99 5.88
N ASN A 69 -5.91 9.92 6.42
CA ASN A 69 -5.50 8.96 7.47
C ASN A 69 -5.76 7.48 7.11
N GLY A 70 -6.14 7.18 5.87
CA GLY A 70 -6.52 5.82 5.46
C GLY A 70 -5.37 4.83 5.52
N LEU A 71 -4.13 5.33 5.45
CA LEU A 71 -2.93 4.50 5.47
C LEU A 71 -2.34 4.29 6.87
N GLN A 72 -2.75 5.07 7.89
CA GLN A 72 -2.23 4.90 9.25
C GLN A 72 -2.54 3.50 9.80
N ALA A 73 -3.81 3.09 9.78
CA ALA A 73 -4.23 1.77 10.25
C ALA A 73 -3.56 0.62 9.46
N TYR A 74 -3.28 0.84 8.16
CA TYR A 74 -2.52 -0.09 7.34
C TYR A 74 -1.09 -0.26 7.86
N TRP A 75 -0.38 0.85 8.08
CA TRP A 75 1.01 0.84 8.56
C TRP A 75 1.15 0.31 9.98
N GLU A 76 0.23 0.64 10.89
CA GLU A 76 0.16 0.05 12.23
C GLU A 76 0.00 -1.47 12.17
N GLY A 77 -0.83 -1.97 11.25
CA GLY A 77 -0.95 -3.39 10.98
C GLY A 77 0.35 -4.03 10.46
N VAL A 78 1.15 -3.31 9.66
CA VAL A 78 2.48 -3.79 9.20
C VAL A 78 3.46 -3.85 10.38
N ILE A 79 3.50 -2.81 11.21
CA ILE A 79 4.36 -2.76 12.41
C ILE A 79 4.02 -3.89 13.36
N HIS A 80 2.74 -4.12 13.65
CA HIS A 80 2.31 -5.21 14.51
C HIS A 80 2.73 -6.58 13.98
N LYS A 81 2.68 -6.80 12.66
CA LYS A 81 3.15 -8.04 12.03
C LYS A 81 4.66 -8.24 12.14
N ARG A 82 5.47 -7.17 12.10
CA ARG A 82 6.94 -7.25 12.23
C ARG A 82 7.42 -7.61 13.63
N LYS A 83 6.60 -7.30 14.65
CA LYS A 83 6.91 -7.55 16.06
C LYS A 83 6.53 -8.97 16.53
N LYS A 84 5.86 -9.75 15.70
CA LYS A 84 5.55 -11.17 15.94
C LYS A 84 6.60 -12.04 15.28
#